data_AF-A0A377D2C2-F1
#
_entry.id   AF-A0A377D2C2-F1
#
_cell.length_a   1.000
_cell.length_b   1.000
_cell.length_c   1.000
_cell.angle_alpha   90.00
_cell.angle_beta   90.00
_cell.angle_gamma   90.00
#
_symmetry.space_group_name_H-M   'P 1'
#
loop_
_entity.id
_entity.type
_entity.pdbx_description
1 polymer ?
#
loop_
_entity_poly.entity_id
_entity_poly.type
_entity_poly.pdbx_seq_one_letter_code
_entity_poly.pdbx_strand_id
1 'polypeptide(L)' 'MPVAAQEALISAGGDVTLDIVEDLGHAIDNRSMQFALDHLRYTIPKHYFDEALSGGKPGDDDVIEMM' A
#
# COMPACT_ATOMS: atom_id res chain seq x y z
N MET A 1 -14.11 -12.21 8.21
CA MET A 1 -14.29 -11.88 6.77
C MET A 1 -13.66 -10.52 6.53
N PRO A 2 -12.81 -10.35 5.50
CA PRO A 2 -12.09 -9.10 5.24
C PRO A 2 -13.03 -7.89 5.02
N VAL A 3 -14.21 -8.12 4.45
CA VAL A 3 -15.25 -7.09 4.27
C VAL A 3 -15.69 -6.46 5.60
N ALA A 4 -15.90 -7.27 6.65
CA ALA A 4 -16.31 -6.76 7.95
C ALA A 4 -15.23 -5.89 8.62
N ALA A 5 -13.95 -6.17 8.35
CA ALA A 5 -12.85 -5.34 8.83
C ALA A 5 -12.80 -4.01 8.08
N GLN A 6 -13.00 -4.01 6.76
CA GLN A 6 -13.10 -2.79 5.96
C GLN A 6 -14.25 -1.90 6.43
N GLU A 7 -15.46 -2.45 6.61
CA GLU A 7 -16.63 -1.71 7.09
C GLU A 7 -16.37 -1.08 8.46
N ALA A 8 -15.69 -1.80 9.36
CA ALA A 8 -15.33 -1.28 10.67
C ALA A 8 -14.34 -0.10 10.56
N LEU A 9 -13.34 -0.19 9.69
CA LEU A 9 -12.36 0.88 9.46
C LEU A 9 -13.03 2.12 8.85
N ILE A 10 -13.90 1.95 7.85
CA ILE A 10 -14.67 3.04 7.24
C ILE A 10 -15.58 3.71 8.27
N SER A 11 -16.27 2.93 9.10
CA SER A 11 -17.14 3.44 10.17
C SER A 11 -16.37 4.27 11.21
N ALA A 12 -15.11 3.92 11.47
CA ALA A 12 -14.21 4.69 12.31
C ALA A 12 -13.64 5.95 11.63
N GLY A 13 -14.00 6.23 10.37
CA GLY A 13 -13.48 7.36 9.59
C GLY A 13 -12.15 7.08 8.89
N GLY A 14 -11.74 5.81 8.79
CA GLY A 14 -10.53 5.40 8.07
C GLY A 14 -10.73 5.42 6.56
N ASP A 15 -9.73 5.91 5.84
CA ASP A 15 -9.62 5.80 4.40
C ASP A 15 -8.86 4.50 4.06
N VAL A 16 -9.57 3.52 3.51
CA VAL A 16 -9.04 2.17 3.28
C VAL A 16 -9.50 1.61 1.95
N THR A 17 -8.60 0.89 1.29
CA THR A 17 -8.89 0.08 0.11
C THR A 17 -8.83 -1.40 0.48
N LEU A 18 -9.72 -2.21 -0.09
CA LEU A 18 -9.73 -3.65 0.08
C LEU A 18 -9.66 -4.35 -1.28
N ASP A 19 -8.58 -5.10 -1.49
CA ASP A 19 -8.42 -6.02 -2.62
C ASP A 19 -8.52 -7.46 -2.14
N ILE A 20 -9.45 -8.23 -2.71
CA ILE A 20 -9.62 -9.66 -2.41
C ILE A 20 -9.05 -10.46 -3.56
N VAL A 21 -8.05 -11.30 -3.26
CA VAL A 21 -7.50 -12.25 -4.22
C VAL A 21 -8.15 -13.60 -4.01
N GLU A 22 -8.97 -14.01 -4.99
CA GLU A 22 -9.61 -15.32 -4.98
C GLU A 22 -8.56 -16.45 -4.99
N ASP A 23 -8.90 -17.54 -4.29
CA ASP A 23 -8.06 -18.74 -4.11
C ASP A 23 -6.69 -18.46 -3.45
N LEU A 24 -6.54 -17.32 -2.77
CA LEU A 24 -5.37 -17.01 -1.94
C LEU A 24 -5.69 -17.21 -0.46
N GLY A 25 -4.93 -18.10 0.19
CA GLY A 25 -5.03 -18.32 1.64
C GLY A 25 -4.44 -17.16 2.46
N HIS A 26 -3.89 -17.46 3.64
CA HIS A 26 -3.17 -16.47 4.44
C HIS A 26 -1.75 -16.27 3.88
N ALA A 27 -1.66 -15.67 2.70
CA ALA A 27 -0.42 -15.45 1.99
C ALA A 27 -0.46 -14.12 1.22
N ILE A 28 0.71 -13.68 0.78
CA ILE A 28 0.88 -12.56 -0.15
C ILE A 28 1.48 -13.16 -1.42
N ASP A 29 0.76 -13.09 -2.53
CA ASP A 29 1.23 -13.50 -3.85
C ASP A 29 1.50 -12.29 -4.75
N ASN A 30 2.04 -12.54 -5.94
CA ASN A 30 2.36 -11.47 -6.89
C ASN A 30 1.13 -10.62 -7.30
N ARG A 31 -0.08 -11.19 -7.30
CA ARG A 31 -1.30 -10.47 -7.63
C ARG A 31 -1.64 -9.46 -6.53
N SER A 32 -1.62 -9.90 -5.28
CA SER A 32 -1.81 -9.03 -4.11
C SER A 32 -0.74 -7.92 -4.02
N MET A 33 0.51 -8.24 -4.35
CA MET A 33 1.59 -7.25 -4.42
C MET A 33 1.35 -6.20 -5.50
N GLN A 34 0.88 -6.63 -6.68
CA GLN A 34 0.62 -5.69 -7.78
C GLN A 34 -0.50 -4.71 -7.42
N PHE A 35 -1.58 -5.19 -6.81
CA PHE A 35 -2.67 -4.31 -6.35
C PHE A 35 -2.16 -3.25 -5.37
N ALA A 36 -1.37 -3.67 -4.38
CA ALA A 36 -0.76 -2.73 -3.44
C ALA A 36 0.14 -1.69 -4.15
N LEU A 37 0.99 -2.11 -5.08
CA LEU A 37 1.86 -1.20 -5.84
C LEU A 37 1.08 -0.21 -6.71
N ASP A 38 -0.01 -0.66 -7.34
CA ASP A 38 -0.86 0.20 -8.16
C ASP A 38 -1.50 1.31 -7.30
N HIS A 39 -1.99 0.99 -6.09
CA HIS A 39 -2.51 1.98 -5.15
C HIS A 39 -1.44 2.95 -4.65
N LEU A 40 -0.24 2.43 -4.32
CA LEU A 40 0.87 3.26 -3.87
C LEU A 40 1.32 4.26 -4.94
N ARG A 41 1.28 3.88 -6.21
CA ARG A 41 1.68 4.76 -7.33
C ARG A 41 0.82 6.03 -7.45
N TYR A 42 -0.44 5.98 -7.01
CA TYR A 42 -1.36 7.12 -7.06
C TYR A 42 -1.44 7.92 -5.75
N THR A 43 -0.93 7.36 -4.65
CA THR A 43 -0.97 7.99 -3.33
C THR A 43 0.38 8.57 -2.90
N ILE A 44 1.48 8.03 -3.43
CA ILE A 44 2.85 8.49 -3.16
C ILE A 44 3.34 9.36 -4.33
N PRO A 45 4.04 10.47 -4.07
CA PRO A 45 4.67 11.24 -5.15
C PRO A 45 5.66 10.39 -5.96
N LYS A 46 5.57 10.51 -7.30
CA LYS A 46 6.29 9.66 -8.26
C LYS A 46 7.78 9.47 -7.98
N HIS A 47 8.46 10.55 -7.59
CA HIS A 47 9.89 10.54 -7.27
C HIS A 47 10.25 9.50 -6.20
N TYR A 48 9.53 9.49 -5.07
CA TYR A 48 9.78 8.57 -3.95
C TYR A 48 9.41 7.14 -4.31
N PHE A 49 8.34 6.98 -5.07
CA PHE A 49 7.92 5.66 -5.53
C PHE A 49 8.98 5.02 -6.45
N ASP A 50 9.48 5.79 -7.43
CA ASP A 50 10.51 5.32 -8.36
C ASP A 50 11.84 5.06 -7.64
N GLU A 51 12.20 5.88 -6.64
CA GLU A 51 13.39 5.69 -5.80
C GLU A 51 13.31 4.38 -4.99
N ALA A 52 12.18 4.15 -4.29
CA ALA A 52 11.97 2.93 -3.50
C ALA A 52 12.00 1.65 -4.35
N LEU A 53 11.52 1.73 -5.61
CA LEU A 53 11.60 0.63 -6.58
C LEU A 53 12.99 0.42 -7.17
N SER A 54 13.81 1.48 -7.25
CA SER A 54 15.14 1.43 -7.86
C SER A 54 16.20 0.66 -7.02
N GLY A 55 15.87 0.30 -5.78
CA GLY A 55 16.76 -0.47 -4.90
C GLY A 55 17.97 0.33 -4.39
N GLY A 56 17.91 1.66 -4.44
CA GLY A 56 18.90 2.55 -3.82
C GLY A 56 19.01 2.28 -2.32
N LYS A 57 20.23 2.18 -1.79
CA LYS A 57 20.44 2.01 -0.34
C LYS A 57 19.82 3.20 0.41
N PRO A 58 19.04 2.97 1.48
CA PRO A 58 18.61 4.06 2.34
C PRO A 58 19.84 4.67 3.01
N GLY A 59 20.05 5.97 2.84
CA GLY A 59 21.23 6.64 3.34
C GLY A 59 21.14 8.15 3.24
N ASP A 60 20.76 8.74 4.38
CA ASP A 60 21.07 10.08 4.90
C ASP A 60 20.11 11.28 4.73
N ASP A 61 19.09 11.27 3.85
CA ASP A 61 18.22 12.46 3.66
C ASP A 61 16.70 12.25 3.88
N ASP A 62 16.25 11.13 4.44
CA ASP A 62 14.82 10.79 4.55
C ASP A 62 14.17 11.17 5.89
N VAL A 63 14.13 12.47 6.23
CA VAL A 63 13.12 13.00 7.17
C VAL A 63 11.98 13.62 6.38
N ILE A 64 10.80 12.99 6.42
CA ILE A 64 9.59 13.51 5.81
C ILE A 64 9.08 14.69 6.66
N GLU A 65 9.37 15.93 6.24
CA GLU A 65 8.56 17.08 6.68
C GLU A 65 7.19 16.98 5.98
N MET A 66 6.18 16.47 6.69
CA MET A 66 4.79 16.66 6.30
C MET A 66 4.40 18.10 6.67
N MET A 67 4.36 19.00 5.67
CA MET A 67 3.75 20.33 5.82
C MET A 67 2.22 20.26 5.83
#